data_AF-A0A2X2YD77-F1
#
_entry.id   AF-A0A2X2YD77-F1
#
_cell.length_a   1.000
_cell.length_b   1.000
_cell.length_c   1.000
_cell.angle_alpha   90.00
_cell.angle_beta   90.00
_cell.angle_gamma   90.00
#
_symmetry.space_group_name_H-M   'P 1'
#
loop_
_entity.id
_entity.type
_entity.pdbx_description
1 polymer ?
#
loop_
_entity_poly.entity_id
_entity_poly.type
_entity_poly.pdbx_seq_one_letter_code
_entity_poly.pdbx_strand_id
1 'polypeptide(L)'
;MNYIIQVDFFKKLLTMLRVEKDIDSDRFKEYSKEVKIGLNLDEENYLAKNAQMYIKAFEEYEKEFIEENSYIFENYIVNFIYSNLFPFCERESIFDSYIMLLIRYTFIRFYLVGMYIYHKKNKEALNKALSKEEVVRFIQCFSKVVEHHKTYLIDLLNYIKEHDFNNLEFVKTLLP
;
A
#
# COMPACT_ATOMS: atom_id res chain seq x y z
N MET A 1 -1.70 -18.31 -1.92
CA MET A 1 -1.57 -16.93 -1.41
C MET A 1 -2.28 -16.83 -0.06
N ASN A 2 -1.62 -16.35 0.99
CA ASN A 2 -2.25 -16.19 2.31
C ASN A 2 -2.70 -14.72 2.51
N TYR A 3 -3.77 -14.34 1.81
CA TYR A 3 -4.32 -12.97 1.83
C TYR A 3 -4.73 -12.49 3.22
N ILE A 4 -5.00 -13.43 4.13
CA ILE A 4 -5.29 -13.13 5.54
C ILE A 4 -4.09 -12.43 6.18
N ILE A 5 -2.88 -12.98 5.99
CA ILE A 5 -1.63 -12.38 6.48
C ILE A 5 -1.39 -11.02 5.83
N GLN A 6 -1.58 -10.93 4.51
CA GLN A 6 -1.34 -9.70 3.75
C GLN A 6 -2.22 -8.54 4.24
N VAL A 7 -3.54 -8.77 4.36
CA VAL A 7 -4.48 -7.73 4.80
C VAL A 7 -4.26 -7.37 6.26
N ASP A 8 -3.97 -8.34 7.14
CA ASP A 8 -3.67 -8.06 8.56
C ASP A 8 -2.42 -7.18 8.69
N PHE A 9 -1.36 -7.54 7.95
CA PHE A 9 -0.13 -6.78 7.88
C PHE A 9 -0.38 -5.33 7.42
N PHE A 10 -1.10 -5.12 6.32
CA PHE A 10 -1.38 -3.76 5.84
C PHE A 10 -2.34 -2.98 6.75
N LYS A 11 -3.31 -3.65 7.40
CA LYS A 11 -4.13 -3.02 8.45
C LYS A 11 -3.26 -2.53 9.60
N LYS A 12 -2.27 -3.32 10.03
CA LYS A 12 -1.29 -2.92 11.04
C LYS A 12 -0.46 -1.72 10.57
N LEU A 13 0.02 -1.71 9.33
CA LEU A 13 0.79 -0.59 8.77
C LEU A 13 -0.01 0.71 8.71
N LEU A 14 -1.28 0.62 8.28
CA LEU A 14 -2.22 1.75 8.27
C LEU A 14 -2.48 2.29 9.68
N THR A 15 -2.56 1.40 10.68
CA THR A 15 -2.73 1.78 12.08
C THR A 15 -1.50 2.49 12.62
N MET A 16 -0.31 2.00 12.29
CA MET A 16 0.98 2.62 12.68
C MET A 16 1.16 4.02 12.07
N LEU A 17 0.63 4.27 10.87
CA LEU A 17 0.65 5.61 10.25
C LEU A 17 -0.13 6.66 11.05
N ARG A 18 -1.06 6.24 11.91
CA ARG A 18 -1.89 7.13 12.74
C ARG A 18 -2.47 8.30 11.94
N VAL A 19 -3.04 7.99 10.78
CA VAL A 19 -3.45 8.95 9.73
C VAL A 19 -4.21 10.18 10.27
N GLU A 20 -5.15 9.98 11.19
CA GLU A 20 -5.97 11.08 11.72
C GLU A 20 -5.20 12.05 12.63
N LYS A 21 -4.12 11.58 13.27
CA LYS A 21 -3.38 12.32 14.30
C LYS A 21 -2.09 12.95 13.76
N ASP A 22 -1.38 12.20 12.92
CA ASP A 22 0.02 12.49 12.61
C ASP A 22 0.23 12.96 11.15
N ILE A 23 -0.81 12.90 10.31
CA ILE A 23 -0.75 13.32 8.90
C ILE A 23 -1.56 14.60 8.69
N ASP A 24 -0.96 15.61 8.05
CA ASP A 24 -1.64 16.88 7.75
C ASP A 24 -2.40 16.88 6.42
N SER A 25 -2.03 16.00 5.49
CA SER A 25 -2.65 15.97 4.16
C SER A 25 -4.10 15.46 4.22
N ASP A 26 -5.06 16.37 4.06
CA ASP A 26 -6.49 16.04 4.00
C ASP A 26 -6.80 15.00 2.93
N ARG A 27 -6.15 15.12 1.77
CA ARG A 27 -6.29 14.17 0.67
C ARG A 27 -5.83 12.75 1.06
N PHE A 28 -4.74 12.63 1.81
CA PHE A 28 -4.28 11.33 2.30
C PHE A 28 -5.24 10.73 3.33
N LYS A 29 -5.86 11.57 4.17
CA LYS A 29 -6.92 11.16 5.10
C LYS A 29 -8.13 10.64 4.34
N GLU A 30 -8.55 11.32 3.28
CA GLU A 30 -9.63 10.88 2.40
C GLU A 30 -9.34 9.50 1.79
N TYR A 31 -8.18 9.31 1.15
CA TYR A 31 -7.80 7.99 0.63
C TYR A 31 -7.79 6.90 1.70
N SER A 32 -7.25 7.21 2.88
CA SER A 32 -7.20 6.25 3.98
C SER A 32 -8.60 5.90 4.51
N LYS A 33 -9.54 6.86 4.50
CA LYS A 33 -10.94 6.64 4.84
C LYS A 33 -11.64 5.78 3.79
N GLU A 34 -11.44 6.04 2.50
CA GLU A 34 -11.97 5.22 1.41
C GLU A 34 -11.50 3.77 1.53
N VAL A 35 -10.21 3.56 1.80
CA VAL A 35 -9.65 2.21 2.01
C VAL A 35 -10.30 1.52 3.23
N LYS A 36 -10.43 2.21 4.37
CA LYS A 36 -11.08 1.66 5.57
C LYS A 36 -12.52 1.24 5.29
N ILE A 37 -13.29 2.06 4.58
CA ILE A 37 -14.69 1.78 4.25
C ILE A 37 -14.79 0.68 3.17
N GLY A 38 -14.01 0.77 2.10
CA GLY A 38 -14.00 -0.19 1.01
C GLY A 38 -13.65 -1.59 1.50
N LEU A 39 -12.66 -1.68 2.38
CA LEU A 39 -12.20 -2.91 3.02
C LEU A 39 -12.79 -3.14 4.41
N ASN A 40 -13.90 -2.51 4.82
CA ASN A 40 -14.52 -2.68 6.14
C ASN A 40 -13.53 -2.95 7.31
N LEU A 41 -12.43 -2.19 7.40
CA LEU A 41 -11.30 -2.54 8.28
C LEU A 41 -11.65 -2.45 9.78
N ASP A 42 -12.73 -1.77 10.13
CA ASP A 42 -13.21 -1.60 11.50
C ASP A 42 -14.02 -2.81 12.02
N GLU A 43 -14.39 -3.77 11.16
CA GLU A 43 -15.10 -4.97 11.58
C GLU A 43 -14.17 -6.04 12.18
N GLU A 44 -14.55 -6.59 13.34
CA GLU A 44 -13.92 -7.79 13.89
C GLU A 44 -14.16 -9.00 12.97
N ASN A 45 -13.14 -9.86 12.82
CA ASN A 45 -13.14 -11.01 11.90
C ASN A 45 -13.28 -10.65 10.41
N TYR A 46 -12.89 -9.43 10.00
CA TYR A 46 -12.88 -9.00 8.59
C TYR A 46 -12.26 -10.05 7.64
N LEU A 47 -11.09 -10.57 8.01
CA LEU A 47 -10.29 -11.48 7.17
C LEU A 47 -11.06 -12.75 6.80
N ALA A 48 -11.81 -13.32 7.75
CA ALA A 48 -12.58 -14.54 7.52
C ALA A 48 -13.77 -14.33 6.57
N LYS A 49 -14.35 -13.11 6.57
CA LYS A 49 -15.54 -12.79 5.77
C LYS A 49 -15.21 -12.20 4.40
N ASN A 50 -14.06 -11.55 4.26
CA ASN A 50 -13.79 -10.66 3.13
C ASN A 50 -12.53 -11.02 2.33
N ALA A 51 -11.77 -12.05 2.71
CA ALA A 51 -10.60 -12.48 1.94
C ALA A 51 -10.95 -12.71 0.47
N GLN A 52 -12.00 -13.48 0.16
CA GLN A 52 -12.41 -13.74 -1.22
C GLN A 52 -12.81 -12.47 -2.00
N MET A 53 -13.44 -11.50 -1.33
CA MET A 53 -13.78 -10.21 -1.92
C MET A 53 -12.50 -9.45 -2.31
N TYR A 54 -11.53 -9.39 -1.40
CA TYR A 54 -10.25 -8.72 -1.64
C TYR A 54 -9.50 -9.36 -2.81
N ILE A 55 -9.40 -10.70 -2.84
CA ILE A 55 -8.75 -11.46 -3.91
C ILE A 55 -9.35 -11.13 -5.26
N LYS A 56 -10.68 -11.22 -5.35
CA LYS A 56 -11.39 -10.96 -6.60
C LYS A 56 -11.21 -9.51 -7.05
N ALA A 57 -11.34 -8.56 -6.13
CA ALA A 57 -11.15 -7.15 -6.44
C ALA A 57 -9.71 -6.84 -6.86
N PHE A 58 -8.73 -7.52 -6.26
CA PHE A 58 -7.34 -7.44 -6.64
C PHE A 58 -7.14 -7.91 -8.08
N GLU A 59 -7.59 -9.13 -8.43
CA GLU A 59 -7.48 -9.69 -9.79
C GLU A 59 -8.19 -8.82 -10.83
N GLU A 60 -9.39 -8.32 -10.50
CA GLU A 60 -10.14 -7.40 -11.37
C GLU A 60 -9.38 -6.10 -11.58
N TYR A 61 -8.85 -5.47 -10.52
CA TYR A 61 -8.09 -4.23 -10.61
C TYR A 61 -6.78 -4.40 -11.40
N GLU A 62 -6.09 -5.53 -11.21
CA GLU A 62 -4.88 -5.84 -11.98
C GLU A 62 -5.17 -5.88 -13.47
N LYS A 63 -6.22 -6.61 -13.86
CA LYS A 63 -6.61 -6.77 -15.26
C LYS A 63 -7.18 -5.48 -15.87
N GLU A 64 -8.03 -4.76 -15.13
CA GLU A 64 -8.72 -3.57 -15.64
C GLU A 64 -7.82 -2.33 -15.71
N PHE A 65 -6.75 -2.27 -14.93
CA PHE A 65 -5.92 -1.07 -14.83
C PHE A 65 -4.41 -1.34 -14.88
N ILE A 66 -3.90 -2.28 -14.09
CA ILE A 66 -2.44 -2.44 -13.90
C ILE A 66 -1.76 -2.95 -15.16
N GLU A 67 -2.34 -3.94 -15.86
CA GLU A 67 -1.75 -4.50 -17.07
C GLU A 67 -1.50 -3.42 -18.15
N GLU A 68 -2.45 -2.50 -18.35
CA GLU A 68 -2.33 -1.40 -19.31
C GLU A 68 -1.49 -0.21 -18.81
N ASN A 69 -1.25 -0.12 -17.50
CA ASN A 69 -0.60 1.04 -16.85
C ASN A 69 0.61 0.66 -15.99
N SER A 70 1.21 -0.49 -16.25
CA SER A 70 2.34 -1.05 -15.51
C SER A 70 3.52 -0.08 -15.38
N TYR A 71 3.74 0.77 -16.40
CA TYR A 71 4.76 1.81 -16.42
C TYR A 71 4.65 2.83 -15.26
N ILE A 72 3.46 3.03 -14.67
CA ILE A 72 3.29 3.92 -13.51
C ILE A 72 4.07 3.36 -12.30
N PHE A 73 3.99 2.06 -12.09
CA PHE A 73 4.66 1.38 -10.98
C PHE A 73 6.15 1.17 -11.26
N GLU A 74 6.51 0.90 -12.51
CA GLU A 74 7.91 0.88 -12.93
C GLU A 74 8.57 2.23 -12.62
N ASN A 75 7.94 3.34 -13.00
CA ASN A 75 8.44 4.68 -12.70
C ASN A 75 8.57 4.92 -11.19
N TYR A 76 7.62 4.46 -10.38
CA TYR A 76 7.71 4.55 -8.92
C TYR A 76 8.93 3.79 -8.38
N ILE A 77 9.13 2.54 -8.81
CA ILE A 77 10.25 1.70 -8.37
C ILE A 77 11.60 2.31 -8.81
N VAL A 78 11.71 2.74 -10.06
CA VAL A 78 12.92 3.37 -10.60
C VAL A 78 13.24 4.65 -9.83
N ASN A 79 12.24 5.51 -9.60
CA ASN A 79 12.41 6.73 -8.80
C ASN A 79 12.90 6.41 -7.39
N PHE A 80 12.32 5.39 -6.75
CA PHE A 80 12.74 4.97 -5.42
C PHE A 80 14.21 4.52 -5.40
N ILE A 81 14.63 3.70 -6.36
CA ILE A 81 16.01 3.19 -6.42
C ILE A 81 17.00 4.34 -6.51
N TYR A 82 16.76 5.29 -7.42
CA TYR A 82 17.65 6.43 -7.60
C TYR A 82 17.59 7.46 -6.47
N SER A 83 16.51 7.49 -5.70
CA SER A 83 16.36 8.45 -4.59
C SER A 83 16.85 7.92 -3.25
N ASN A 84 16.77 6.59 -3.03
CA ASN A 84 16.92 5.98 -1.70
C ASN A 84 17.92 4.82 -1.63
N LEU A 85 18.31 4.21 -2.76
CA LEU A 85 19.24 3.08 -2.80
C LEU A 85 20.61 3.45 -3.39
N PHE A 86 20.66 4.44 -4.26
CA PHE A 86 21.88 4.87 -4.95
C PHE A 86 22.03 6.40 -4.94
N PRO A 87 23.22 6.96 -4.73
CA PRO A 87 24.49 6.30 -4.37
C PRO A 87 24.61 5.97 -2.87
N PHE A 88 23.65 6.43 -2.06
CA PHE A 88 23.61 6.18 -0.61
C PHE A 88 22.33 5.46 -0.23
N CYS A 89 22.44 4.57 0.75
CA CYS A 89 21.33 3.76 1.23
C CYS A 89 20.55 4.51 2.31
N GLU A 90 19.22 4.59 2.18
CA GLU A 90 18.31 5.21 3.16
C GLU A 90 18.29 4.48 4.53
N ARG A 91 18.82 3.24 4.57
CA ARG A 91 18.79 2.32 5.72
C ARG A 91 20.15 1.68 6.00
N GLU A 92 20.21 0.96 7.13
CA GLU A 92 21.36 0.23 7.64
C GLU A 92 21.99 -0.73 6.60
N SER A 93 21.18 -1.31 5.72
CA SER A 93 21.65 -2.20 4.65
C SER A 93 20.84 -2.03 3.36
N ILE A 94 21.48 -2.34 2.23
CA ILE A 94 20.83 -2.39 0.90
C ILE A 94 19.64 -3.36 0.92
N PHE A 95 19.78 -4.46 1.64
CA PHE A 95 18.72 -5.45 1.77
C PHE A 95 17.51 -4.92 2.53
N ASP A 96 17.73 -4.22 3.65
CA ASP A 96 16.63 -3.55 4.38
C ASP A 96 15.93 -2.53 3.48
N SER A 97 16.68 -1.73 2.72
CA SER A 97 16.09 -0.79 1.75
C SER A 97 15.30 -1.48 0.64
N TYR A 98 15.74 -2.65 0.18
CA TYR A 98 15.01 -3.47 -0.78
C TYR A 98 13.72 -4.05 -0.19
N ILE A 99 13.74 -4.56 1.04
CA ILE A 99 12.52 -5.02 1.73
C ILE A 99 11.55 -3.86 1.91
N MET A 100 12.04 -2.69 2.34
CA MET A 100 11.23 -1.48 2.50
C MET A 100 10.61 -1.02 1.17
N LEU A 101 11.33 -1.10 0.05
CA LEU A 101 10.80 -0.82 -1.29
C LEU A 101 9.61 -1.74 -1.59
N LEU A 102 9.77 -3.05 -1.44
CA LEU A 102 8.72 -4.02 -1.74
C LEU A 102 7.49 -3.83 -0.85
N ILE A 103 7.69 -3.49 0.43
CA ILE A 103 6.59 -3.19 1.36
C ILE A 103 5.86 -1.92 0.95
N ARG A 104 6.57 -0.84 0.61
CA ARG A 104 5.93 0.40 0.13
C ARG A 104 5.16 0.16 -1.17
N TYR A 105 5.76 -0.55 -2.12
CA TYR A 105 5.13 -0.93 -3.39
C TYR A 105 3.85 -1.74 -3.19
N THR A 106 3.88 -2.77 -2.36
CA THR A 106 2.71 -3.61 -2.08
C THR A 106 1.66 -2.87 -1.25
N PHE A 107 2.06 -1.93 -0.39
CA PHE A 107 1.14 -1.09 0.36
C PHE A 107 0.38 -0.09 -0.53
N ILE A 108 1.06 0.49 -1.53
CA ILE A 108 0.41 1.30 -2.58
C ILE A 108 -0.68 0.46 -3.29
N ARG A 109 -0.36 -0.77 -3.69
CA ARG A 109 -1.34 -1.67 -4.34
C ARG A 109 -2.52 -2.00 -3.43
N PHE A 110 -2.26 -2.25 -2.14
CA PHE A 110 -3.31 -2.47 -1.15
C PHE A 110 -4.27 -1.28 -1.05
N TYR A 111 -3.74 -0.04 -1.00
CA TYR A 111 -4.55 1.17 -1.01
C TYR A 111 -5.42 1.27 -2.26
N LEU A 112 -4.83 1.06 -3.43
CA LEU A 112 -5.53 1.18 -4.71
C LEU A 112 -6.68 0.17 -4.83
N VAL A 113 -6.48 -1.07 -4.36
CA VAL A 113 -7.56 -2.08 -4.33
C VAL A 113 -8.65 -1.70 -3.31
N GLY A 114 -8.27 -1.16 -2.15
CA GLY A 114 -9.25 -0.66 -1.17
C GLY A 114 -10.12 0.48 -1.73
N MET A 115 -9.49 1.44 -2.41
CA MET A 115 -10.18 2.52 -3.12
C MET A 115 -11.07 1.99 -4.25
N TYR A 116 -10.58 1.05 -5.06
CA TYR A 116 -11.36 0.40 -6.12
C TYR A 116 -12.65 -0.22 -5.57
N ILE A 117 -12.55 -0.98 -4.47
CA ILE A 117 -13.72 -1.60 -3.83
C ILE A 117 -14.69 -0.54 -3.31
N TYR A 118 -14.18 0.52 -2.67
CA TYR A 118 -15.00 1.63 -2.17
C TYR A 118 -15.84 2.26 -3.29
N HIS A 119 -15.21 2.69 -4.38
CA HIS A 119 -15.92 3.35 -5.47
C HIS A 119 -16.86 2.40 -6.22
N LYS A 120 -16.47 1.12 -6.37
CA LYS A 120 -17.34 0.07 -6.95
C LYS A 120 -18.61 -0.14 -6.12
N LYS A 121 -18.52 -0.16 -4.78
CA LYS A 121 -19.67 -0.28 -3.88
C LYS A 121 -20.60 0.93 -3.93
N ASN A 122 -20.03 2.14 -4.01
CA ASN A 122 -20.80 3.38 -3.97
C ASN A 122 -21.45 3.78 -5.31
N LYS A 123 -21.30 2.97 -6.37
CA LYS A 123 -21.78 3.27 -7.73
C LYS A 123 -21.33 4.63 -8.26
N GLU A 124 -20.27 5.20 -7.69
CA GLU A 124 -19.63 6.38 -8.24
C GLU A 124 -19.00 6.00 -9.58
N ALA A 125 -18.78 6.98 -10.45
CA ALA A 125 -18.16 6.73 -11.75
C ALA A 125 -16.77 6.11 -11.55
N LEU A 126 -16.68 4.78 -11.68
CA LEU A 126 -15.47 3.96 -11.60
C LEU A 126 -14.35 4.56 -12.47
N ASN A 127 -14.73 5.15 -13.60
CA ASN A 127 -13.86 5.85 -14.54
C ASN A 127 -13.06 7.02 -13.93
N LYS A 128 -13.52 7.65 -12.83
CA LYS A 128 -12.79 8.74 -12.16
C LYS A 128 -11.80 8.19 -11.13
N ALA A 129 -12.21 7.20 -10.34
CA ALA A 129 -11.39 6.54 -9.32
C ALA A 129 -10.23 5.74 -9.91
N LEU A 130 -10.40 5.22 -11.12
CA LEU A 130 -9.41 4.46 -11.88
C LEU A 130 -8.76 5.26 -13.01
N SER A 131 -8.85 6.59 -12.98
CA SER A 131 -8.10 7.39 -13.95
C SER A 131 -6.61 7.34 -13.63
N LYS A 132 -5.78 7.33 -14.67
CA LYS A 132 -4.32 7.37 -14.54
C LYS A 132 -3.88 8.56 -13.69
N GLU A 133 -4.56 9.69 -13.86
CA GLU A 133 -4.29 10.93 -13.13
C GLU A 133 -4.59 10.79 -11.65
N GLU A 134 -5.62 10.04 -11.25
CA GLU A 134 -5.95 9.84 -9.85
C GLU A 134 -4.97 8.87 -9.18
N VAL A 135 -4.59 7.79 -9.87
CA VAL A 135 -3.56 6.86 -9.37
C VAL A 135 -2.21 7.55 -9.18
N VAL A 136 -1.78 8.37 -10.16
CA VAL A 136 -0.55 9.16 -10.05
C VAL A 136 -0.64 10.17 -8.90
N ARG A 137 -1.80 10.84 -8.74
CA ARG A 137 -2.03 11.78 -7.63
C ARG A 137 -1.98 11.07 -6.28
N PHE A 138 -2.56 9.89 -6.17
CA PHE A 138 -2.45 9.05 -4.98
C PHE A 138 -0.99 8.69 -4.68
N ILE A 139 -0.26 8.12 -5.64
CA ILE A 139 1.15 7.72 -5.46
C ILE A 139 2.00 8.92 -5.04
N GLN A 140 1.78 10.10 -5.63
CA GLN A 140 2.48 11.32 -5.23
C GLN A 140 2.17 11.73 -3.78
N CYS A 141 0.89 11.69 -3.41
CA CYS A 141 0.44 12.01 -2.05
C CYS A 141 1.00 11.01 -1.03
N PHE A 142 0.91 9.71 -1.34
CA PHE A 142 1.48 8.62 -0.55
C PHE A 142 2.99 8.79 -0.37
N SER A 143 3.73 9.05 -1.44
CA SER A 143 5.19 9.22 -1.36
C SER A 143 5.56 10.39 -0.44
N LYS A 144 4.86 11.53 -0.57
CA LYS A 144 5.10 12.68 0.31
C LYS A 144 4.81 12.38 1.77
N VAL A 145 3.74 11.63 2.06
CA VAL A 145 3.35 11.31 3.43
C VAL A 145 4.25 10.25 4.03
N VAL A 146 4.47 9.13 3.33
CA VAL A 146 5.18 7.97 3.87
C VAL A 146 6.69 8.14 3.80
N GLU A 147 7.25 8.64 2.69
CA GLU A 147 8.70 8.70 2.52
C GLU A 147 9.35 9.81 3.35
N HIS A 148 8.61 10.86 3.70
CA HIS A 148 9.11 11.92 4.56
C HIS A 148 8.81 11.71 6.05
N HIS A 149 8.04 10.68 6.42
CA HIS A 149 7.70 10.39 7.81
C HIS A 149 8.75 9.49 8.46
N LYS A 150 9.90 10.08 8.81
CA LYS A 150 11.07 9.37 9.37
C LYS A 150 10.74 8.45 10.54
N THR A 151 9.93 8.90 11.51
CA THR A 151 9.57 8.10 12.69
C THR A 151 8.81 6.84 12.30
N TYR A 152 7.72 6.98 11.55
CA TYR A 152 6.97 5.86 10.96
C TYR A 152 7.86 4.87 10.21
N LEU A 153 8.80 5.39 9.41
CA LEU A 153 9.72 4.60 8.61
C LEU A 153 10.72 3.78 9.43
N ILE A 154 11.13 4.29 10.59
CA ILE A 154 11.97 3.57 11.57
C ILE A 154 11.12 2.53 12.31
N ASP A 155 9.95 2.94 12.80
CA ASP A 155 9.02 2.06 13.52
C ASP A 155 8.59 0.87 12.65
N LEU A 156 8.33 1.12 11.37
CA LEU A 156 8.01 0.09 10.38
C LEU A 156 9.16 -0.91 10.23
N LEU A 157 10.40 -0.43 10.06
CA LEU A 157 11.55 -1.32 9.92
C LEU A 157 11.77 -2.17 11.17
N ASN A 158 11.65 -1.56 12.36
CA ASN A 158 11.77 -2.28 13.63
C ASN A 158 10.68 -3.34 13.75
N TYR A 159 9.43 -2.99 13.46
CA TYR A 159 8.31 -3.94 13.45
C TYR A 159 8.58 -5.12 12.51
N ILE A 160 9.09 -4.86 11.30
CA ILE A 160 9.44 -5.91 10.35
C ILE A 160 10.54 -6.82 10.91
N LYS A 161 11.59 -6.27 11.51
CA LYS A 161 12.71 -7.05 12.06
C LYS A 161 12.30 -7.85 13.30
N GLU A 162 11.53 -7.26 14.22
CA GLU A 162 11.06 -7.90 15.45
C GLU A 162 10.14 -9.10 15.19
N HIS A 163 9.44 -9.11 14.06
CA HIS A 163 8.55 -10.18 13.64
C HIS A 163 9.16 -11.12 12.59
N ASP A 164 10.46 -11.02 12.32
CA ASP A 164 11.18 -11.80 11.30
C ASP A 164 10.59 -11.66 9.88
N PHE A 165 9.93 -10.54 9.58
CA PHE A 165 9.33 -10.23 8.27
C PHE A 165 10.34 -9.69 7.25
N ASN A 166 11.59 -9.45 7.67
CA ASN A 166 12.69 -8.97 6.84
C ASN A 166 13.31 -10.08 5.98
N ASN A 167 12.50 -10.95 5.38
CA ASN A 167 12.98 -12.06 4.56
C ASN A 167 12.15 -12.20 3.27
N LEU A 168 12.75 -12.84 2.25
CA LEU A 168 12.11 -12.99 0.95
C LEU A 168 10.89 -13.90 0.97
N GLU A 169 10.81 -14.86 1.89
CA GLU A 169 9.65 -15.75 2.02
C GLU A 169 8.41 -14.96 2.46
N PHE A 170 8.55 -14.09 3.48
CA PHE A 170 7.48 -13.21 3.91
C PHE A 170 7.08 -12.23 2.82
N VAL A 171 8.04 -11.54 2.18
CA VAL A 171 7.68 -10.54 1.15
C VAL A 171 7.00 -11.18 -0.06
N LYS A 172 7.37 -12.41 -0.44
CA LYS A 172 6.64 -13.19 -1.46
C LYS A 172 5.17 -13.43 -1.09
N THR A 173 4.81 -13.46 0.20
CA THR A 173 3.39 -13.55 0.60
C THR A 173 2.61 -12.26 0.37
N LEU A 174 3.31 -11.13 0.25
CA LEU A 174 2.75 -9.81 -0.02
C LEU A 174 2.69 -9.48 -1.52
N LEU A 175 3.48 -10.18 -2.33
CA LEU A 175 3.55 -10.04 -3.79
C LEU A 175 2.61 -11.08 -4.42
N PRO A 176 1.44 -10.67 -4.95
CA PRO A 176 0.55 -11.56 -5.69
C PRO A 176 1.16 -12.03 -7.00
#